data_AF-A0A819BAM9-F1
#
_entry.id   AF-A0A819BAM9-F1
#
_cell.length_a   1.000
_cell.length_b   1.000
_cell.length_c   1.000
_cell.angle_alpha   90.00
_cell.angle_beta   90.00
_cell.angle_gamma   90.00
#
_symmetry.space_group_name_H-M   'P 1'
#
loop_
_entity.id
_entity.type
_entity.pdbx_description
1 polymer ?
#
loop_
_entity_poly.entity_id
_entity_poly.type
_entity_poly.pdbx_seq_one_letter_code
_entity_poly.pdbx_strand_id
1 'polypeptide(L)'
;MTPMSSVPVQFLIYVMPTPNCSITPIIIPLSGCLEVTAGVMKSFNIFVINRCNPFLSNVSDIVVSAGITGMEVSNITQSSTNTSLVYVTFTWTPQTNQLGQQQLLQRHHQPLALHPPRQPRAPQQLQQQLLLKHQHRLRLLQLRRHPPQLRHQQLQLRQQRRQHQARQLPPQAQQRLQSLRQQQRRQRAPVKYPTVLV
;
A
#
# COMPACT_ATOMS: atom_id res chain seq x y z
N MET A 1 29.65 9.92 -24.39
CA MET A 1 28.78 8.85 -23.83
C MET A 1 27.47 9.48 -23.41
N THR A 2 26.35 9.04 -23.97
CA THR A 2 25.00 9.49 -23.61
C THR A 2 24.55 8.78 -22.32
N PRO A 3 23.95 9.48 -21.34
CA PRO A 3 23.43 8.84 -20.14
C PRO A 3 22.23 7.96 -20.50
N MET A 4 22.25 6.70 -20.06
CA MET A 4 21.12 5.79 -20.20
C MET A 4 20.23 5.88 -18.96
N SER A 5 18.90 5.87 -19.17
CA SER A 5 17.93 5.82 -18.07
C SER A 5 17.93 4.42 -17.45
N SER A 6 17.99 4.34 -16.12
CA SER A 6 17.87 3.08 -15.39
C SER A 6 16.40 2.64 -15.32
N VAL A 7 16.13 1.38 -15.67
CA VAL A 7 14.78 0.79 -15.56
C VAL A 7 14.72 -0.05 -14.28
N PRO A 8 13.70 0.12 -13.43
CA PRO A 8 13.57 -0.68 -12.21
C PRO A 8 13.25 -2.14 -12.56
N VAL A 9 14.08 -3.06 -12.09
CA VAL A 9 13.76 -4.49 -12.03
C VAL A 9 12.99 -4.75 -10.74
N GLN A 10 11.83 -5.39 -10.82
CA GLN A 10 11.01 -5.75 -9.66
C GLN A 10 10.95 -7.28 -9.50
N PHE A 11 11.19 -7.76 -8.28
CA PHE A 11 11.06 -9.17 -7.91
C PHE A 11 10.20 -9.30 -6.65
N LEU A 12 9.46 -10.40 -6.53
CA LEU A 12 8.69 -10.73 -5.34
C LEU A 12 9.50 -11.71 -4.48
N ILE A 13 9.77 -11.33 -3.24
CA ILE A 13 10.44 -12.18 -2.27
C ILE A 13 9.37 -12.75 -1.34
N TYR A 14 9.32 -14.08 -1.25
CA TYR A 14 8.48 -14.81 -0.33
C TYR A 14 9.35 -15.52 0.70
N VAL A 15 9.03 -15.32 1.97
CA VAL A 15 9.68 -16.04 3.08
C VAL A 15 8.65 -16.99 3.66
N MET A 16 8.96 -18.29 3.68
CA MET A 16 8.09 -19.26 4.30
C MET A 16 8.29 -19.20 5.83
N PRO A 17 7.25 -18.86 6.61
CA PRO A 17 7.37 -18.82 8.06
C PRO A 17 7.54 -20.24 8.59
N THR A 18 8.15 -20.35 9.77
CA THR A 18 8.19 -21.63 10.47
C THR A 18 6.80 -22.09 10.90
N PRO A 19 6.52 -23.40 10.89
CA PRO A 19 5.20 -23.93 11.25
C PRO A 19 4.74 -23.54 12.66
N ASN A 20 5.67 -23.27 13.57
CA ASN A 20 5.38 -22.92 14.97
C ASN A 20 5.37 -21.40 15.23
N CYS A 21 5.49 -20.57 14.18
CA CYS A 21 5.63 -19.13 14.29
C CYS A 21 4.51 -18.42 13.53
N SER A 22 3.56 -17.81 14.25
CA SER A 22 2.47 -17.01 13.65
C SER A 22 2.93 -15.61 13.20
N ILE A 23 4.14 -15.20 13.59
CA ILE A 23 4.70 -13.89 13.25
C ILE A 23 5.48 -14.01 11.94
N THR A 24 5.08 -13.24 10.93
CA THR A 24 5.81 -13.19 9.66
C THR A 24 7.24 -12.67 9.87
N PRO A 25 8.27 -13.33 9.32
CA PRO A 25 9.64 -12.84 9.34
C PRO A 25 9.77 -11.46 8.69
N ILE A 26 10.74 -10.67 9.15
CA ILE A 26 11.03 -9.36 8.54
C ILE A 26 12.13 -9.56 7.49
N ILE A 27 11.85 -9.15 6.25
CA ILE A 27 12.86 -9.02 5.21
C ILE A 27 13.54 -7.65 5.40
N ILE A 28 14.86 -7.66 5.55
CA ILE A 28 15.63 -6.41 5.60
C ILE A 28 15.76 -5.89 4.16
N PRO A 29 15.36 -4.63 3.89
CA PRO A 29 15.50 -4.06 2.55
C PRO A 29 16.95 -4.06 2.10
N LEU A 30 17.18 -4.36 0.82
CA LEU A 30 18.47 -4.09 0.18
C LEU A 30 18.77 -2.59 0.27
N SER A 31 19.92 -2.24 0.83
CA SER A 31 20.35 -0.85 0.90
C SER A 31 20.85 -0.39 -0.46
N GLY A 32 20.18 0.60 -1.05
CA GLY A 32 20.59 1.24 -2.30
C GLY A 32 19.96 0.63 -3.56
N CYS A 33 20.38 1.15 -4.71
CA CYS A 33 20.00 0.59 -6.01
C CYS A 33 21.05 -0.43 -6.44
N LEU A 34 20.63 -1.61 -6.86
CA LEU A 34 21.53 -2.60 -7.47
C LEU A 34 21.70 -2.28 -8.95
N GLU A 35 22.90 -1.85 -9.34
CA GLU A 35 23.22 -1.66 -10.76
C GLU A 35 23.46 -3.01 -11.44
N VAL A 36 22.64 -3.30 -12.45
CA VAL A 36 22.65 -4.56 -13.19
C VAL A 36 22.91 -4.31 -14.67
N THR A 37 23.72 -5.19 -15.26
CA THR A 37 24.09 -5.13 -16.68
C THR A 37 23.88 -6.51 -17.28
N ALA A 38 23.30 -6.56 -18.48
CA ALA A 38 23.10 -7.82 -19.19
C ALA A 38 24.44 -8.54 -19.41
N GLY A 39 24.44 -9.86 -19.20
CA GLY A 39 25.63 -10.72 -19.36
C GLY A 39 26.66 -10.62 -18.24
N VAL A 40 26.47 -9.74 -17.24
CA VAL A 40 27.38 -9.60 -16.10
C VAL A 40 26.78 -10.24 -14.87
N MET A 41 27.46 -11.24 -14.32
CA MET A 41 27.03 -11.90 -13.09
C MET A 41 26.94 -10.90 -11.93
N LYS A 42 25.84 -10.97 -11.18
CA LYS A 42 25.58 -10.17 -9.98
C LYS A 42 25.25 -11.10 -8.83
N SER A 43 25.72 -10.71 -7.64
CA SER A 43 25.45 -11.40 -6.39
C SER A 43 24.90 -10.41 -5.38
N PHE A 44 23.83 -10.78 -4.69
CA PHE A 44 23.24 -9.99 -3.62
C PHE A 44 22.66 -10.90 -2.53
N ASN A 45 22.63 -10.38 -1.31
CA ASN A 45 22.14 -11.10 -0.14
C ASN A 45 20.77 -10.59 0.27
N ILE A 46 19.83 -11.51 0.49
CA ILE A 46 18.58 -11.20 1.15
C ILE A 46 18.70 -11.62 2.61
N PHE A 47 18.49 -10.67 3.52
CA PHE A 47 18.54 -10.90 4.95
C PHE A 47 17.13 -10.96 5.52
N VAL A 48 16.92 -11.92 6.40
CA VAL A 48 15.63 -12.17 7.05
C VAL A 48 15.83 -12.31 8.54
N ILE A 49 14.98 -11.66 9.32
CA ILE A 49 14.96 -11.74 10.78
C ILE A 49 13.76 -12.58 11.22
N ASN A 50 14.04 -13.66 11.94
CA ASN A 50 13.03 -14.41 12.67
C ASN A 50 12.61 -13.63 13.92
N ARG A 51 11.31 -13.37 14.06
CA ARG A 51 10.77 -12.64 15.20
C ARG A 51 10.22 -13.51 16.32
N CYS A 52 10.00 -14.80 16.06
CA CYS A 52 9.39 -15.67 17.06
C CYS A 52 10.36 -16.11 18.14
N ASN A 53 11.64 -16.22 17.82
CA ASN A 53 12.66 -16.54 18.80
C ASN A 53 13.95 -15.78 18.47
N PRO A 54 14.42 -14.88 19.36
CA PRO A 54 15.65 -14.14 19.13
C PRO A 54 16.91 -15.02 19.15
N PHE A 55 16.78 -16.28 19.59
CA PHE A 55 17.87 -17.25 19.72
C PHE A 55 17.84 -18.36 18.69
N LEU A 56 16.78 -18.48 17.87
CA LEU A 56 16.64 -19.53 16.87
C LEU A 56 16.37 -18.97 15.48
N SER A 57 17.11 -19.47 14.50
CA SER A 57 17.08 -18.99 13.14
C SER A 57 15.97 -19.62 12.28
N ASN A 58 15.05 -20.39 12.87
CA ASN A 58 14.19 -21.31 12.11
C ASN A 58 13.35 -20.57 11.05
N VAL A 59 13.91 -20.47 9.86
CA VAL A 59 13.35 -20.02 8.59
C VAL A 59 13.63 -21.20 7.68
N SER A 60 12.57 -21.84 7.20
CA SER A 60 12.73 -23.07 6.41
C SER A 60 13.20 -22.78 5.00
N ASP A 61 12.79 -21.64 4.45
CA ASP A 61 13.13 -21.27 3.07
C ASP A 61 12.99 -19.76 2.80
N ILE A 62 13.75 -19.25 1.84
CA ILE A 62 13.64 -17.90 1.28
C ILE A 62 13.56 -18.05 -0.25
N VAL A 63 12.36 -17.87 -0.79
CA VAL A 63 12.08 -18.07 -2.20
C VAL A 63 11.87 -16.73 -2.89
N VAL A 64 12.56 -16.50 -4.00
CA VAL A 64 12.28 -15.35 -4.88
C VAL A 64 11.40 -15.83 -6.01
N SER A 65 10.14 -15.39 -6.01
CA SER A 65 9.24 -15.53 -7.14
C SER A 65 9.53 -14.38 -8.10
N ALA A 66 10.35 -14.62 -9.10
CA ALA A 66 10.49 -13.69 -10.20
C ALA A 66 10.34 -14.44 -11.51
N GLY A 67 9.81 -13.77 -12.54
CA GLY A 67 9.94 -14.19 -13.94
C GLY A 67 11.38 -14.12 -14.46
N ILE A 68 12.37 -14.22 -13.56
CA ILE A 68 13.80 -14.18 -13.82
C ILE A 68 14.29 -15.61 -13.75
N THR A 69 14.59 -16.18 -14.91
CA THR A 69 15.17 -17.51 -15.06
C THR A 69 16.69 -17.46 -14.88
N GLY A 70 17.30 -18.56 -14.44
CA GLY A 70 18.75 -18.65 -14.28
C GLY A 70 19.31 -17.91 -13.07
N MET A 71 18.47 -17.65 -12.07
CA MET A 71 18.91 -17.22 -10.74
C MET A 71 19.21 -18.46 -9.91
N GLU A 72 20.44 -18.53 -9.40
CA GLU A 72 20.89 -19.56 -8.48
C GLU A 72 20.79 -19.03 -7.04
N VAL A 73 20.43 -19.92 -6.13
CA VAL A 73 20.15 -19.61 -4.73
C VAL A 73 21.07 -20.45 -3.87
N SER A 74 21.84 -19.81 -2.99
CA SER A 74 22.65 -20.53 -2.02
C SER A 74 21.78 -21.17 -0.95
N ASN A 75 22.35 -22.10 -0.18
CA ASN A 75 21.72 -22.55 1.05
C ASN A 75 21.53 -21.38 2.04
N ILE A 76 20.49 -21.49 2.88
CA ILE A 76 20.29 -20.56 4.00
C ILE A 76 21.49 -20.61 4.93
N THR A 77 22.06 -19.45 5.21
CA THR A 77 23.16 -19.29 6.15
C THR A 77 22.73 -18.46 7.34
N GLN A 78 23.13 -18.88 8.54
CA GLN A 78 22.88 -18.13 9.77
C GLN A 78 23.96 -17.06 9.97
N SER A 79 23.58 -15.89 10.46
CA SER A 79 24.56 -14.89 10.85
C SER A 79 25.30 -15.31 12.11
N SER A 80 26.62 -15.16 12.11
CA SER A 80 27.48 -15.39 13.26
C SER A 80 27.28 -14.36 14.37
N THR A 81 26.74 -13.18 14.06
CA THR A 81 26.54 -12.08 15.01
C THR A 81 25.14 -12.03 15.59
N ASN A 82 24.15 -12.64 14.92
CA ASN A 82 22.76 -12.63 15.34
C ASN A 82 22.08 -13.92 14.89
N THR A 83 21.80 -14.82 15.83
CA THR A 83 21.21 -16.15 15.54
C THR A 83 19.77 -16.08 15.05
N SER A 84 19.05 -14.97 15.27
CA SER A 84 17.74 -14.72 14.67
C SER A 84 17.80 -14.25 13.22
N LEU A 85 19.00 -13.87 12.74
CA LEU A 85 19.24 -13.34 11.41
C LEU A 85 19.80 -14.44 10.51
N VAL A 86 19.11 -14.67 9.40
CA VAL A 86 19.55 -15.57 8.34
C VAL A 86 19.69 -14.81 7.04
N TYR A 87 20.50 -15.32 6.13
CA TYR A 87 20.62 -14.76 4.80
C TYR A 87 20.79 -15.84 3.75
N VAL A 88 20.42 -15.48 2.53
CA VAL A 88 20.63 -16.28 1.33
C VAL A 88 21.28 -15.39 0.28
N THR A 89 22.28 -15.95 -0.40
CA THR A 89 22.96 -15.31 -1.51
C THR A 89 22.30 -15.74 -2.81
N PHE A 90 21.88 -14.76 -3.59
CA PHE A 90 21.35 -14.95 -4.94
C PHE A 90 22.43 -14.58 -5.94
N THR A 91 22.74 -15.51 -6.84
CA THR A 91 23.64 -15.29 -7.98
C THR A 91 22.82 -15.29 -9.26
N TRP A 92 22.98 -14.25 -10.07
CA TRP A 92 22.17 -14.07 -11.27
C TRP A 92 22.98 -13.38 -12.36
N THR A 93 22.92 -13.91 -13.58
CA THR A 93 23.46 -13.27 -14.78
C THR A 93 22.29 -12.77 -15.62
N PRO A 94 21.98 -11.46 -15.60
CA PRO A 94 20.84 -10.91 -16.30
C PRO A 94 20.91 -11.14 -17.80
N GLN A 95 19.81 -11.58 -18.38
CA GLN A 95 19.64 -11.58 -19.84
C GLN A 95 18.94 -10.29 -20.30
N THR A 96 19.19 -9.86 -21.53
CA THR A 96 18.63 -8.62 -22.08
C THR A 96 17.10 -8.58 -22.06
N ASN A 97 16.44 -9.74 -22.19
CA ASN A 97 14.98 -9.88 -22.11
C ASN A 97 14.42 -9.82 -20.67
N GLN A 98 15.27 -9.90 -19.65
CA GLN A 98 14.90 -9.80 -18.23
C GLN A 98 15.04 -8.36 -17.70
N LEU A 99 15.77 -7.52 -18.44
CA LEU A 99 15.92 -6.10 -18.16
C LEU A 99 14.90 -5.32 -18.98
N GLY A 100 14.26 -4.32 -18.38
CA GLY A 100 13.39 -3.43 -19.16
C GLY A 100 14.19 -2.61 -20.17
N GLN A 101 13.53 -2.17 -21.25
CA GLN A 101 14.18 -1.36 -22.29
C GLN A 101 14.77 -0.08 -21.70
N GLN A 102 16.10 0.02 -21.71
CA GLN A 102 16.79 1.24 -21.31
C GLN A 102 16.49 2.31 -22.36
N GLN A 103 15.67 3.29 -21.99
CA GLN A 103 15.44 4.44 -22.86
C GLN A 103 16.71 5.29 -22.84
N LEU A 104 17.30 5.45 -24.02
CA LEU A 104 18.38 6.38 -24.23
C LEU A 104 17.80 7.77 -23.93
N LEU A 105 18.32 8.41 -22.88
CA LEU A 105 17.83 9.71 -22.47
C LEU A 105 18.33 10.69 -23.52
N GLN A 106 17.51 10.92 -24.57
CA GLN A 106 17.70 12.08 -25.42
C GLN A 106 17.56 13.26 -24.48
N ARG A 107 18.70 13.83 -24.06
CA ARG A 107 18.73 15.20 -23.59
C ARG A 107 18.14 15.98 -24.75
N HIS A 108 16.86 16.30 -24.68
CA HIS A 108 16.35 17.46 -25.36
C HIS A 108 17.25 18.59 -24.87
N HIS A 109 18.25 18.93 -25.68
CA HIS A 109 18.78 20.28 -25.75
C HIS A 109 17.58 21.11 -26.17
N GLN A 110 16.70 21.39 -25.21
CA GLN A 110 15.79 22.49 -25.31
C GLN A 110 16.72 23.69 -25.08
N PRO A 111 17.07 24.46 -26.13
CA PRO A 111 17.74 25.73 -25.89
C PRO A 111 16.91 26.48 -24.84
N LEU A 112 17.57 27.11 -23.87
CA LEU A 112 16.92 27.98 -22.90
C LEU A 112 16.17 29.10 -23.65
N ALA A 113 14.95 28.81 -24.09
CA ALA A 113 14.00 29.80 -24.52
C ALA A 113 13.42 30.38 -23.23
N LEU A 114 13.73 31.64 -23.00
CA LEU A 114 13.54 32.40 -21.77
C LEU A 114 12.08 32.74 -21.46
N HIS A 115 11.10 31.91 -21.84
CA HIS A 115 9.68 32.16 -21.57
C HIS A 115 8.92 30.92 -21.11
N PRO A 116 8.30 30.95 -19.92
CA PRO A 116 7.44 29.86 -19.47
C PRO A 116 6.14 29.85 -20.30
N PRO A 117 5.75 28.73 -20.91
CA PRO A 117 4.39 28.58 -21.40
C PRO A 117 3.44 28.57 -20.19
N ARG A 118 2.41 29.42 -20.24
CA ARG A 118 1.29 29.39 -19.28
C ARG A 118 0.74 27.97 -19.21
N GLN A 119 1.00 27.29 -18.09
CA GLN A 119 0.32 26.04 -17.78
C GLN A 119 -1.18 26.32 -17.64
N PRO A 120 -2.06 25.51 -18.25
CA PRO A 120 -3.48 25.54 -17.94
C PRO A 120 -3.63 25.16 -16.46
N ARG A 121 -4.16 26.08 -15.65
CA ARG A 121 -4.57 25.77 -14.27
C ARG A 121 -5.59 24.64 -14.33
N ALA A 122 -5.17 23.43 -13.98
CA ALA A 122 -6.13 22.40 -13.59
C ALA A 122 -6.99 22.99 -12.46
N PRO A 123 -8.33 22.88 -12.53
CA PRO A 123 -9.20 23.48 -11.52
C PRO A 123 -8.83 22.90 -10.16
N GLN A 124 -8.46 23.76 -9.20
CA GLN A 124 -8.07 23.40 -7.83
C GLN A 124 -9.01 22.37 -7.18
N GLN A 125 -10.29 22.35 -7.59
CA GLN A 125 -11.26 21.36 -7.15
C GLN A 125 -10.87 19.90 -7.46
N LEU A 126 -10.28 19.60 -8.62
CA LEU A 126 -9.96 18.22 -8.99
C LEU A 126 -8.80 17.68 -8.13
N GLN A 127 -7.80 18.53 -7.84
CA GLN A 127 -6.66 18.17 -7.01
C GLN A 127 -7.09 17.96 -5.55
N GLN A 128 -8.00 18.80 -5.05
CA GLN A 128 -8.59 18.64 -3.72
C GLN A 128 -9.45 17.37 -3.63
N GLN A 129 -10.19 17.03 -4.70
CA GLN A 129 -11.00 15.82 -4.75
C GLN A 129 -10.15 14.53 -4.80
N LEU A 130 -9.03 14.55 -5.51
CA LEU A 130 -8.07 13.43 -5.54
C LEU A 130 -7.40 13.22 -4.18
N LEU A 131 -7.03 14.31 -3.49
CA LEU A 131 -6.47 14.23 -2.14
C LEU A 131 -7.46 13.60 -1.15
N LEU A 132 -8.73 14.01 -1.20
CA LEU A 132 -9.80 13.44 -0.37
C LEU A 132 -10.05 11.96 -0.68
N LYS A 133 -10.03 11.56 -1.95
CA LYS A 133 -10.15 10.14 -2.35
C LYS A 133 -8.98 9.32 -1.82
N HIS A 134 -7.76 9.84 -1.88
CA HIS A 134 -6.57 9.15 -1.39
C HIS A 134 -6.61 8.97 0.14
N GLN A 135 -6.93 10.03 0.89
CA GLN A 135 -7.07 9.93 2.35
C GLN A 135 -8.18 8.94 2.76
N HIS A 136 -9.29 8.89 2.02
CA HIS A 136 -10.36 7.94 2.31
C HIS A 136 -9.90 6.48 2.14
N ARG A 137 -9.12 6.20 1.09
CA ARG A 137 -8.58 4.86 0.82
C ARG A 137 -7.62 4.40 1.92
N LEU A 138 -6.71 5.26 2.37
CA LEU A 138 -5.80 4.96 3.48
C LEU A 138 -6.54 4.65 4.78
N ARG A 139 -7.62 5.39 5.06
CA ARG A 139 -8.45 5.17 6.25
C ARG A 139 -9.20 3.83 6.20
N LEU A 140 -9.69 3.42 5.03
CA LEU A 140 -10.33 2.11 4.84
C LEU A 140 -9.36 0.95 5.05
N LEU A 141 -8.08 1.12 4.69
CA LEU A 141 -7.04 0.11 4.94
C LEU A 141 -6.72 -0.03 6.43
N GLN A 142 -6.71 1.08 7.18
CA GLN A 142 -6.52 1.04 8.65
C GLN A 142 -7.69 0.38 9.38
N LEU A 143 -8.92 0.57 8.88
CA LEU A 143 -10.14 0.01 9.47
C LEU A 143 -10.19 -1.53 9.42
N ARG A 144 -9.48 -2.21 8.50
CA ARG A 144 -9.48 -3.69 8.44
C ARG A 144 -8.80 -4.39 9.62
N ARG A 145 -8.09 -3.67 10.50
CA ARG A 145 -7.30 -4.29 11.57
C ARG A 145 -7.99 -4.40 12.95
N HIS A 146 -9.12 -3.73 13.20
CA HIS A 146 -9.74 -3.68 14.56
C HIS A 146 -11.30 -3.62 14.53
N PRO A 147 -12.03 -4.76 14.64
CA PRO A 147 -13.47 -4.83 14.41
C PRO A 147 -14.44 -4.19 15.44
N PRO A 148 -14.20 -4.15 16.76
CA PRO A 148 -15.20 -3.63 17.70
C PRO A 148 -15.26 -2.10 17.80
N GLN A 149 -14.12 -1.39 17.68
CA GLN A 149 -14.09 0.09 17.62
C GLN A 149 -14.66 0.66 16.31
N LEU A 150 -14.74 -0.19 15.29
CA LEU A 150 -15.16 0.08 13.92
C LEU A 150 -16.64 0.50 13.83
N ARG A 151 -17.51 -0.06 14.67
CA ARG A 151 -18.96 0.22 14.64
C ARG A 151 -19.27 1.64 15.09
N HIS A 152 -18.63 2.09 16.16
CA HIS A 152 -18.83 3.44 16.69
C HIS A 152 -18.25 4.50 15.75
N GLN A 153 -17.06 4.26 15.21
CA GLN A 153 -16.43 5.18 14.25
C GLN A 153 -17.20 5.27 12.92
N GLN A 154 -17.77 4.16 12.42
CA GLN A 154 -18.64 4.19 11.24
C GLN A 154 -19.93 4.98 11.49
N LEU A 155 -20.53 4.88 12.68
CA LEU A 155 -21.70 5.67 13.04
C LEU A 155 -21.38 7.17 13.06
N GLN A 156 -20.26 7.56 13.66
CA GLN A 156 -19.81 8.96 13.67
C GLN A 156 -19.55 9.50 12.26
N LEU A 157 -18.86 8.74 11.40
CA LEU A 157 -18.61 9.11 10.00
C LEU A 157 -19.90 9.25 9.18
N ARG A 158 -20.88 8.35 9.38
CA ARG A 158 -22.21 8.46 8.76
C ARG A 158 -22.94 9.72 9.24
N GLN A 159 -22.82 10.06 10.52
CA GLN A 159 -23.46 11.25 11.09
C GLN A 159 -22.82 12.54 10.55
N GLN A 160 -21.49 12.62 10.47
CA GLN A 160 -20.78 13.76 9.86
C GLN A 160 -21.14 13.94 8.38
N ARG A 161 -21.15 12.87 7.58
CA ARG A 161 -21.56 12.96 6.16
C ARG A 161 -22.98 13.49 6.00
N ARG A 162 -23.92 13.04 6.85
CA ARG A 162 -25.30 13.55 6.85
C ARG A 162 -25.37 15.02 7.20
N GLN A 163 -24.57 15.50 8.16
CA GLN A 163 -24.51 16.92 8.50
C GLN A 163 -23.93 17.76 7.36
N HIS A 164 -22.85 17.28 6.72
CA HIS A 164 -22.25 17.98 5.58
C HIS A 164 -23.19 18.04 4.37
N GLN A 165 -23.86 16.94 4.03
CA GLN A 165 -24.86 16.92 2.96
C GLN A 165 -26.04 17.84 3.29
N ALA A 166 -26.50 17.87 4.54
CA ALA A 166 -27.57 18.76 4.95
C ALA A 166 -27.20 20.24 4.76
N ARG A 167 -25.94 20.63 5.00
CA ARG A 167 -25.45 22.00 4.78
C ARG A 167 -25.34 22.40 3.30
N GLN A 168 -25.26 21.43 2.39
CA GLN A 168 -25.17 21.68 0.95
C GLN A 168 -26.54 21.73 0.25
N LEU A 169 -27.63 21.38 0.95
CA LEU A 169 -28.98 21.46 0.40
C LEU A 169 -29.46 22.91 0.35
N PRO A 170 -30.11 23.34 -0.75
CA PRO A 170 -30.74 24.66 -0.82
C PRO A 170 -31.81 24.81 0.28
N PRO A 171 -32.07 26.03 0.78
CA PRO A 171 -32.97 26.27 1.93
C PRO A 171 -34.38 25.65 1.77
N GLN A 172 -34.93 25.69 0.55
CA GLN A 172 -36.23 25.10 0.24
C GLN A 172 -36.25 23.57 0.41
N ALA A 173 -35.16 22.89 0.04
CA ALA A 173 -35.03 21.44 0.22
C ALA A 173 -34.90 21.07 1.71
N GLN A 174 -34.24 21.92 2.51
CA GLN A 174 -34.15 21.73 3.96
C GLN A 174 -35.52 21.82 4.64
N GLN A 175 -36.35 22.81 4.27
CA GLN A 175 -37.71 22.96 4.80
C GLN A 175 -38.60 21.76 4.47
N ARG A 176 -38.55 21.27 3.23
CA ARG A 176 -39.32 20.08 2.80
C ARG A 176 -38.90 18.81 3.53
N LEU A 177 -37.60 18.66 3.83
CA LEU A 177 -37.11 17.54 4.62
C LEU A 177 -37.57 17.61 6.08
N GLN A 178 -37.68 18.82 6.66
CA GLN A 178 -38.18 19.01 8.02
C GLN A 178 -39.68 18.70 8.14
N SER A 179 -40.49 19.13 7.17
CA SER A 179 -41.93 18.83 7.16
C SER A 179 -42.21 17.33 7.06
N LEU A 180 -41.49 16.62 6.19
CA LEU A 180 -41.56 15.15 6.08
C LEU A 180 -41.20 14.44 7.38
N ARG A 181 -40.18 14.91 8.11
CA ARG A 181 -39.80 14.35 9.42
C ARG A 181 -40.88 14.57 10.48
N GLN A 182 -41.52 15.73 10.51
CA GLN A 182 -42.65 15.99 11.41
C GLN A 182 -43.85 15.10 11.09
N GLN A 183 -44.17 14.92 9.80
CA GLN A 183 -45.26 14.05 9.37
C GLN A 183 -45.00 12.59 9.77
N GLN A 184 -43.78 12.08 9.57
CA GLN A 184 -43.41 10.72 10.01
C GLN A 184 -43.47 10.54 11.53
N ARG A 185 -43.11 11.57 12.31
CA ARG A 185 -43.23 11.52 13.78
C ARG A 185 -44.69 11.43 14.22
N ARG A 186 -45.61 12.12 13.54
CA ARG A 186 -47.06 12.04 13.83
C ARG A 186 -47.65 10.67 13.47
N GLN A 187 -47.11 9.99 12.46
CA GLN A 187 -47.59 8.67 12.04
C GLN A 187 -47.04 7.51 12.89
N ARG A 188 -45.95 7.73 13.64
CA ARG A 188 -45.45 6.74 14.61
C ARG A 188 -46.20 6.90 15.94
N ALA A 189 -47.45 6.48 15.96
CA ALA A 189 -48.15 6.28 17.23
C ALA A 189 -47.38 5.24 18.06
N PRO A 190 -47.22 5.44 19.39
CA PRO A 190 -46.60 4.44 20.24
C PRO A 190 -47.46 3.17 20.21
N VAL A 191 -46.83 2.07 19.80
CA VAL A 191 -47.43 0.73 19.90
C VAL A 191 -47.69 0.48 21.38
N LYS A 192 -48.96 0.47 21.79
CA LYS A 192 -49.34 0.05 23.14
C LYS A 192 -49.09 -1.46 23.22
N TYR A 193 -48.06 -1.87 23.94
CA TYR A 193 -47.85 -3.27 24.27
C TYR A 193 -48.88 -3.67 25.34
N PRO A 194 -49.61 -4.78 25.17
CA PRO A 194 -50.51 -5.27 26.20
C PRO A 194 -49.67 -5.73 27.40
N THR A 195 -49.93 -5.14 28.57
CA THR A 195 -49.36 -5.56 29.85
C THR A 195 -49.97 -6.92 30.21
N VAL A 196 -49.14 -7.97 30.26
CA VAL A 196 -49.54 -9.27 30.81
C VAL A 196 -49.30 -9.19 32.32
N LEU A 197 -50.39 -9.19 33.09
CA LEU A 197 -50.35 -9.36 34.55
C LEU A 197 -50.21 -10.86 34.85
N VAL A 198 -49.20 -11.21 35.65
CA VAL A 198 -48.98 -12.56 36.21
C VAL A 198 -49.36 -12.52 37.67
#